data_AF-A0A644WSR8-F1
#
_entry.id   AF-A0A644WSR8-F1
#
_cell.length_a   1.000
_cell.length_b   1.000
_cell.length_c   1.000
_cell.angle_alpha   90.00
_cell.angle_beta   90.00
_cell.angle_gamma   90.00
#
_symmetry.space_group_name_H-M   'P 1'
#
loop_
_entity.id
_entity.type
_entity.pdbx_description
1 polymer ?
#
loop_
_entity_poly.entity_id
_entity_poly.type
_entity_poly.pdbx_seq_one_letter_code
_entity_poly.pdbx_strand_id
1 'polypeptide(L)'
;MLNFNEEFLKLEEDKNTLKKLKTKLSNIDLEITKTNTSLKELKKILSKEEKDVSNLESFSLSYIYYKIKGSLDEKLSEEKIEFLQAQAKFLECEDYLNRLASDKKKMLNNISELGDIDLKHENLLNTSSQYILNLNNESSKEISLLLDKIKSVSLDLKEIQEAIFEGNKLVPYIDEAISHLNSAQNWGIYDMLGGDFLVTMAKRSKWRMPQNQLMILKLC
;
A
#
# COMPACT_ATOMS: atom_id res chain seq x y z
N MET A 1 -2.03 40.17 23.94
CA MET A 1 -1.11 40.41 22.82
C MET A 1 -0.77 39.04 22.28
N LEU A 2 -1.02 38.74 21.00
CA LEU A 2 -0.70 37.43 20.42
C LEU A 2 0.81 37.22 20.52
N ASN A 3 1.25 36.26 21.33
CA ASN A 3 2.65 35.87 21.38
C ASN A 3 2.85 34.74 20.38
N PHE A 4 3.13 35.10 19.13
CA PHE A 4 3.33 34.12 18.06
C PHE A 4 4.39 33.06 18.42
N ASN A 5 5.41 33.42 19.20
CA ASN A 5 6.42 32.45 19.66
C ASN A 5 5.82 31.37 20.56
N GLU A 6 4.92 31.71 21.48
CA GLU A 6 4.23 30.73 22.32
C GLU A 6 3.31 29.82 21.49
N GLU A 7 2.63 30.37 20.49
CA GLU A 7 1.76 29.59 19.60
C GLU A 7 2.56 28.64 18.71
N PHE A 8 3.70 29.06 18.16
CA PHE A 8 4.60 28.19 17.40
C PHE A 8 5.19 27.08 18.28
N LEU A 9 5.59 27.41 19.51
CA LEU A 9 6.10 26.42 20.46
C LEU A 9 5.03 25.35 20.76
N LYS A 10 3.80 25.78 21.06
CA LYS A 10 2.69 24.86 21.31
C LYS A 10 2.39 23.97 20.10
N LEU A 11 2.47 24.53 18.90
CA LEU A 11 2.26 23.77 17.68
C LEU A 11 3.36 22.72 17.47
N GLU A 12 4.60 23.06 17.77
CA GLU A 12 5.70 22.10 17.72
C GLU A 12 5.55 20.98 18.76
N GLU A 13 5.07 21.30 19.97
CA GLU A 13 4.68 20.31 20.96
C GLU A 13 3.57 19.39 20.43
N ASP A 14 2.50 19.96 19.85
CA ASP A 14 1.40 19.21 19.25
C ASP A 14 1.88 18.30 18.10
N LYS A 15 2.81 18.77 17.26
CA LYS A 15 3.41 17.96 16.19
C LYS A 15 4.20 16.78 16.75
N ASN A 16 4.95 17.02 17.82
CA ASN A 16 5.70 15.98 18.51
C ASN A 16 4.80 14.97 19.21
N THR A 17 3.70 15.41 19.83
CA THR A 17 2.71 14.51 20.43
C THR A 17 2.01 13.68 19.36
N LEU A 18 1.60 14.28 18.23
CA LEU A 18 1.02 13.57 17.09
C LEU A 18 1.97 12.49 16.56
N LYS A 19 3.26 12.81 16.39
CA LYS A 19 4.27 11.83 15.96
C LYS A 19 4.36 10.66 16.94
N LYS A 20 4.42 10.93 18.24
CA LYS A 20 4.46 9.89 19.29
C LYS A 20 3.18 9.05 19.32
N LEU A 21 2.01 9.65 19.09
CA LEU A 21 0.74 8.93 19.04
C LEU A 21 0.67 8.03 17.80
N LYS A 22 1.08 8.52 16.62
CA LYS A 22 1.13 7.73 15.39
C LYS A 22 2.06 6.53 15.50
N THR A 23 3.25 6.69 16.11
CA THR A 23 4.16 5.55 16.31
C THR A 23 3.58 4.52 17.28
N LYS A 24 2.99 4.96 18.39
CA LYS A 24 2.30 4.05 19.33
C LYS A 24 1.12 3.33 18.68
N LEU A 25 0.32 4.04 17.87
CA LEU A 25 -0.80 3.45 17.13
C LEU A 25 -0.32 2.33 16.21
N SER A 26 0.76 2.57 15.46
CA SER A 26 1.37 1.55 14.61
C SER A 26 1.83 0.33 15.39
N ASN A 27 2.37 0.51 16.59
CA ASN A 27 2.78 -0.61 17.45
C ASN A 27 1.56 -1.39 17.97
N ILE A 28 0.50 -0.70 18.41
CA ILE A 28 -0.75 -1.33 18.83
C ILE A 28 -1.37 -2.12 17.68
N ASP A 29 -1.33 -1.60 16.45
CA ASP A 29 -1.82 -2.32 15.27
C ASP A 29 -1.02 -3.62 15.03
N LEU A 30 0.29 -3.57 15.15
CA LEU A 30 1.13 -4.77 15.08
C LEU A 30 0.79 -5.76 16.20
N GLU A 31 0.58 -5.30 17.43
CA GLU A 31 0.17 -6.17 18.54
C GLU A 31 -1.21 -6.79 18.31
N ILE A 32 -2.20 -6.01 17.85
CA ILE A 32 -3.54 -6.51 17.50
C ILE A 32 -3.46 -7.60 16.44
N THR A 33 -2.63 -7.42 15.40
CA THR A 33 -2.48 -8.45 14.36
C THR A 33 -1.89 -9.75 14.94
N LYS A 34 -0.85 -9.65 15.78
CA LYS A 34 -0.25 -10.81 16.46
C LYS A 34 -1.24 -11.50 17.39
N THR A 35 -1.92 -10.76 18.27
CA THR A 35 -2.91 -11.30 19.19
C THR A 35 -4.07 -11.97 18.44
N ASN A 36 -4.53 -11.41 17.33
CA ASN A 36 -5.53 -12.06 16.47
C ASN A 36 -5.06 -13.39 15.89
N THR A 37 -3.78 -13.50 15.50
CA THR A 37 -3.24 -14.77 15.02
C THR A 37 -3.21 -15.81 16.14
N SER A 38 -2.75 -15.44 17.34
CA SER A 38 -2.75 -16.32 18.51
C SER A 38 -4.17 -16.74 18.93
N LEU A 39 -5.14 -15.82 18.89
CA LEU A 39 -6.54 -16.09 19.22
C LEU A 39 -7.14 -17.12 18.25
N LYS A 40 -6.81 -17.04 16.95
CA LYS A 40 -7.22 -18.04 15.96
C LYS A 40 -6.64 -19.42 16.25
N GLU A 41 -5.39 -19.49 16.70
CA GLU A 41 -4.75 -20.75 17.09
C GLU A 41 -5.38 -21.34 18.35
N LEU A 42 -5.57 -20.52 19.39
CA LEU A 42 -6.24 -20.90 20.63
C LEU A 42 -7.67 -21.37 20.38
N LYS A 43 -8.40 -20.75 19.45
CA LYS A 43 -9.75 -21.19 19.05
C LYS A 43 -9.76 -22.58 18.44
N LYS A 44 -8.72 -22.95 17.66
CA LYS A 44 -8.58 -24.30 17.11
C LYS A 44 -8.32 -25.32 18.22
N ILE A 45 -7.44 -24.99 19.16
CA ILE A 45 -7.13 -25.84 20.32
C ILE A 45 -8.40 -26.03 21.15
N LEU A 46 -9.08 -24.95 21.53
CA LEU A 46 -10.32 -25.00 22.29
C LEU A 46 -11.38 -25.88 21.62
N SER A 47 -11.59 -25.74 20.30
CA SER A 47 -12.55 -26.58 19.56
C SER A 47 -12.15 -28.05 19.48
N LYS A 48 -10.85 -28.38 19.57
CA LYS A 48 -10.37 -29.76 19.66
C LYS A 48 -10.71 -30.33 21.03
N GLU A 49 -10.31 -29.66 22.11
CA GLU A 49 -10.55 -30.15 23.47
C GLU A 49 -12.05 -30.24 23.79
N GLU A 50 -12.87 -29.32 23.26
CA GLU A 50 -14.34 -29.39 23.36
C GLU A 50 -14.91 -30.67 22.73
N LYS A 51 -14.36 -31.09 21.58
CA LYS A 51 -14.77 -32.33 20.91
C LYS A 51 -14.29 -33.56 21.68
N ASP A 52 -13.08 -33.54 22.22
CA ASP A 52 -12.53 -34.66 22.98
C ASP A 52 -13.37 -34.92 24.24
N VAL A 53 -13.76 -33.85 24.96
CA VAL A 53 -14.73 -33.93 26.08
C VAL A 53 -16.09 -34.44 25.60
N SER A 54 -16.67 -33.86 24.54
CA SER A 54 -18.00 -34.25 24.03
C SER A 54 -18.05 -35.71 23.59
N ASN A 55 -16.99 -36.20 22.95
CA ASN A 55 -16.86 -37.59 22.55
C ASN A 55 -16.89 -38.51 23.79
N LEU A 56 -16.10 -38.21 24.82
CA LEU A 56 -16.05 -39.02 26.04
C LEU A 56 -17.36 -38.97 26.84
N GLU A 57 -18.05 -37.81 26.88
CA GLU A 57 -19.38 -37.70 27.48
C GLU A 57 -20.44 -38.51 26.73
N SER A 58 -20.36 -38.59 25.40
CA SER A 58 -21.25 -39.45 24.61
C SER A 58 -21.03 -40.95 24.90
N PHE A 59 -19.77 -41.35 25.13
CA PHE A 59 -19.44 -42.72 25.51
C PHE A 59 -19.87 -43.06 26.93
N SER A 60 -19.79 -42.12 27.88
CA SER A 60 -20.22 -42.35 29.28
C SER A 60 -21.72 -42.56 29.42
N LEU A 61 -22.52 -42.02 28.48
CA LEU A 61 -23.97 -42.26 28.39
C LEU A 61 -24.34 -43.63 27.77
N SER A 62 -23.38 -44.38 27.23
CA SER A 62 -23.63 -45.65 26.54
C SER A 62 -23.63 -46.86 27.50
N TYR A 63 -24.34 -47.94 27.14
CA TYR A 63 -24.41 -49.19 27.94
C TYR A 63 -23.04 -49.81 28.29
N ILE A 64 -22.00 -49.55 27.48
CA ILE A 64 -20.63 -50.04 27.66
C ILE A 64 -19.94 -49.38 28.88
N TYR A 65 -20.36 -48.17 29.28
CA TYR A 65 -19.80 -47.42 30.41
C TYR A 65 -19.71 -48.24 31.70
N TYR A 66 -20.76 -48.97 32.05
CA TYR A 66 -20.81 -49.77 33.28
C TYR A 66 -19.72 -50.86 33.36
N LYS A 67 -19.13 -51.26 32.22
CA LYS A 67 -18.04 -52.27 32.18
C LYS A 67 -16.65 -51.67 32.39
N ILE A 68 -16.46 -50.37 32.19
CA ILE A 68 -15.15 -49.69 32.19
C ILE A 68 -15.14 -48.37 32.98
N LYS A 69 -16.19 -48.13 33.78
CA LYS A 69 -16.51 -46.86 34.46
C LYS A 69 -15.30 -46.14 35.08
N GLY A 70 -14.46 -46.86 35.83
CA GLY A 70 -13.33 -46.25 36.55
C GLY A 70 -12.32 -45.55 35.65
N SER A 71 -11.87 -46.20 34.57
CA SER A 71 -10.87 -45.61 33.67
C SER A 71 -11.45 -44.54 32.75
N LEU A 72 -12.75 -44.62 32.43
CA LEU A 72 -13.42 -43.60 31.62
C LEU A 72 -13.67 -42.31 32.42
N ASP A 73 -14.06 -42.43 33.70
CA ASP A 73 -14.30 -41.28 34.57
C ASP A 73 -12.99 -40.48 34.83
N GLU A 74 -11.87 -41.19 35.00
CA GLU A 74 -10.55 -40.57 35.16
C GLU A 74 -10.14 -39.80 33.90
N LYS A 75 -10.22 -40.43 32.73
CA LYS A 75 -9.89 -39.77 31.45
C LYS A 75 -10.80 -38.59 31.15
N LEU A 76 -12.10 -38.71 31.40
CA LEU A 76 -13.05 -37.60 31.21
C LEU A 76 -12.69 -36.40 32.11
N SER A 77 -12.20 -36.66 33.32
CA SER A 77 -11.79 -35.60 34.25
C SER A 77 -10.54 -34.86 33.76
N GLU A 78 -9.55 -35.59 33.23
CA GLU A 78 -8.35 -35.00 32.62
C GLU A 78 -8.71 -34.09 31.44
N GLU A 79 -9.53 -34.58 30.51
CA GLU A 79 -9.92 -33.86 29.29
C GLU A 79 -10.75 -32.60 29.62
N LYS A 80 -11.57 -32.65 30.68
CA LYS A 80 -12.26 -31.45 31.20
C LYS A 80 -11.30 -30.41 31.75
N ILE A 81 -10.23 -30.83 32.42
CA ILE A 81 -9.20 -29.92 32.91
C ILE A 81 -8.47 -29.27 31.72
N GLU A 82 -8.11 -30.05 30.70
CA GLU A 82 -7.47 -29.55 29.48
C GLU A 82 -8.36 -28.55 28.72
N PHE A 83 -9.66 -28.86 28.57
CA PHE A 83 -10.64 -27.95 28.01
C PHE A 83 -10.73 -26.62 28.79
N LEU A 84 -10.84 -26.69 30.13
CA LEU A 84 -10.91 -25.49 30.96
C LEU A 84 -9.63 -24.64 30.87
N GLN A 85 -8.46 -25.29 30.78
CA GLN A 85 -7.19 -24.59 30.57
C GLN A 85 -7.13 -23.91 29.19
N ALA A 86 -7.59 -24.59 28.13
CA ALA A 86 -7.67 -24.00 26.79
C ALA A 86 -8.67 -22.82 26.76
N GLN A 87 -9.81 -22.96 27.44
CA GLN A 87 -10.82 -21.90 27.54
C GLN A 87 -10.27 -20.68 28.28
N ALA A 88 -9.58 -20.88 29.41
CA ALA A 88 -8.97 -19.79 30.17
C ALA A 88 -7.97 -18.99 29.32
N LYS A 89 -7.07 -19.68 28.60
CA LYS A 89 -6.10 -19.05 27.70
C LYS A 89 -6.78 -18.29 26.56
N PHE A 90 -7.85 -18.85 25.99
CA PHE A 90 -8.62 -18.20 24.94
C PHE A 90 -9.25 -16.89 25.44
N LEU A 91 -9.93 -16.94 26.60
CA LEU A 91 -10.58 -15.77 27.20
C LEU A 91 -9.58 -14.69 27.60
N GLU A 92 -8.42 -15.07 28.14
CA GLU A 92 -7.34 -14.14 28.46
C GLU A 92 -6.83 -13.40 27.21
N CYS A 93 -6.62 -14.15 26.12
CA CYS A 93 -6.19 -13.58 24.84
C CYS A 93 -7.27 -12.65 24.25
N GLU A 94 -8.55 -13.01 24.38
CA GLU A 94 -9.69 -12.19 23.95
C GLU A 94 -9.81 -10.90 24.77
N ASP A 95 -9.68 -10.96 26.11
CA ASP A 95 -9.67 -9.77 26.97
C ASP A 95 -8.51 -8.84 26.60
N TYR A 96 -7.32 -9.39 26.39
CA TYR A 96 -6.16 -8.62 25.96
C TYR A 96 -6.38 -7.93 24.61
N LEU A 97 -6.96 -8.62 23.64
CA LEU A 97 -7.33 -8.04 22.35
C LEU A 97 -8.33 -6.88 22.50
N ASN A 98 -9.33 -7.05 23.36
CA ASN A 98 -10.33 -6.02 23.64
C ASN A 98 -9.70 -4.77 24.30
N ARG A 99 -8.74 -4.96 25.20
CA ARG A 99 -7.96 -3.85 25.79
C ARG A 99 -7.16 -3.09 24.72
N LEU A 100 -6.45 -3.82 23.86
CA LEU A 100 -5.71 -3.21 22.74
C LEU A 100 -6.63 -2.42 21.80
N ALA A 101 -7.80 -2.96 21.47
CA ALA A 101 -8.79 -2.27 20.64
C ALA A 101 -9.33 -0.99 21.32
N SER A 102 -9.58 -1.04 22.63
CA SER A 102 -9.99 0.12 23.43
C SER A 102 -8.90 1.21 23.44
N ASP A 103 -7.65 0.81 23.64
CA ASP A 103 -6.52 1.75 23.66
C ASP A 103 -6.24 2.35 22.28
N LYS A 104 -6.39 1.56 21.21
CA LYS A 104 -6.38 2.07 19.83
C LYS A 104 -7.45 3.15 19.63
N LYS A 105 -8.67 2.90 20.09
CA LYS A 105 -9.78 3.88 19.98
C LYS A 105 -9.46 5.17 20.73
N LYS A 106 -8.93 5.08 21.96
CA LYS A 106 -8.50 6.27 22.72
C LYS A 106 -7.40 7.04 22.00
N MET A 107 -6.41 6.36 21.43
CA MET A 107 -5.35 7.03 20.66
C MET A 107 -5.88 7.73 19.41
N LEU A 108 -6.79 7.10 18.67
CA LEU A 108 -7.43 7.73 17.51
C LEU A 108 -8.22 8.97 17.91
N ASN A 109 -8.94 8.92 19.04
CA ASN A 109 -9.64 10.09 19.58
C ASN A 109 -8.64 11.21 19.92
N ASN A 110 -7.55 10.92 20.64
CA ASN A 110 -6.53 11.91 20.97
C ASN A 110 -5.90 12.53 19.70
N ILE A 111 -5.68 11.73 18.65
CA ILE A 111 -5.21 12.22 17.35
C ILE A 111 -6.25 13.16 16.72
N SER A 112 -7.53 12.80 16.78
CA SER A 112 -8.61 13.65 16.24
C SER A 112 -8.80 14.95 17.01
N GLU A 113 -8.58 14.95 18.33
CA GLU A 113 -8.64 16.13 19.19
C GLU A 113 -7.51 17.12 18.89
N LEU A 114 -6.32 16.63 18.52
CA LEU A 114 -5.23 17.47 18.02
C LEU A 114 -5.60 18.15 16.69
N GLY A 115 -6.53 17.59 15.92
CA GLY A 115 -6.99 18.12 14.65
C GLY A 115 -5.90 18.14 13.59
N ASP A 116 -6.10 18.99 12.58
CA ASP A 116 -5.14 19.15 11.49
C ASP A 116 -4.03 20.14 11.88
N ILE A 117 -2.89 19.57 12.29
CA ILE A 117 -1.72 20.34 12.72
C ILE A 117 -1.09 21.10 11.55
N ASP A 118 -1.14 20.55 10.34
CA ASP A 118 -0.54 21.18 9.17
C ASP A 118 -1.37 22.43 8.79
N LEU A 119 -2.70 22.33 8.79
CA LEU A 119 -3.58 23.49 8.62
C LEU A 119 -3.40 24.54 9.72
N LYS A 120 -3.27 24.12 11.00
CA LYS A 120 -2.98 25.06 12.10
C LYS A 120 -1.65 25.78 11.87
N HIS A 121 -0.64 25.09 11.36
CA HIS A 121 0.68 25.65 11.10
C HIS A 121 0.65 26.67 9.98
N GLU A 122 0.00 26.33 8.87
CA GLU A 122 -0.18 27.24 7.74
C GLU A 122 -0.96 28.49 8.14
N ASN A 123 -2.03 28.34 8.91
CA ASN A 123 -2.81 29.47 9.41
C ASN A 123 -1.98 30.39 10.32
N LEU A 124 -1.15 29.82 11.20
CA LEU A 124 -0.29 30.59 12.10
C LEU A 124 0.82 31.33 11.33
N LEU A 125 1.42 30.67 10.33
CA LEU A 125 2.38 31.29 9.41
C LEU A 125 1.76 32.44 8.63
N ASN A 126 0.56 32.24 8.07
CA ASN A 126 -0.15 33.28 7.34
C ASN A 126 -0.49 34.46 8.25
N THR A 127 -1.01 34.21 9.44
CA THR A 127 -1.40 35.27 10.38
C THR A 127 -0.20 36.08 10.86
N SER A 128 0.90 35.41 11.21
CA SER A 128 2.14 36.08 11.61
C SER A 128 2.79 36.86 10.47
N SER A 129 2.78 36.32 9.25
CA SER A 129 3.28 37.01 8.06
C SER A 129 2.46 38.27 7.75
N GLN A 130 1.12 38.17 7.79
CA GLN A 130 0.23 39.32 7.60
C GLN A 130 0.43 40.39 8.68
N TYR A 131 0.64 39.98 9.92
CA TYR A 131 0.97 40.90 11.00
C TYR A 131 2.25 41.69 10.70
N ILE A 132 3.33 41.03 10.26
CA ILE A 132 4.59 41.70 9.91
C ILE A 132 4.42 42.61 8.70
N LEU A 133 3.69 42.16 7.67
CA LEU A 133 3.43 42.96 6.47
C LEU A 133 2.76 44.29 6.81
N ASN A 134 1.77 44.27 7.70
CA ASN A 134 1.04 45.45 8.16
C ASN A 134 1.90 46.47 8.95
N LEU A 135 3.07 46.07 9.46
CA LEU A 135 3.99 46.99 10.13
C LEU A 135 4.67 47.98 9.17
N ASN A 136 4.66 47.68 7.85
CA ASN A 136 5.22 48.53 6.79
C ASN A 136 6.65 49.04 7.06
N ASN A 137 7.49 48.20 7.67
CA ASN A 137 8.88 48.48 7.98
C ASN A 137 9.84 47.62 7.11
N GLU A 138 11.15 47.66 7.36
CA GLU A 138 12.12 46.83 6.62
C GLU A 138 11.79 45.33 6.71
N SER A 139 11.32 44.84 7.86
CA SER A 139 10.90 43.45 8.03
C SER A 139 9.70 43.08 7.13
N SER A 140 8.80 44.01 6.84
CA SER A 140 7.70 43.82 5.87
C SER A 140 8.24 43.58 4.46
N LYS A 141 9.28 44.33 4.03
CA LYS A 141 9.92 44.13 2.72
C LYS A 141 10.61 42.77 2.62
N GLU A 142 11.33 42.37 3.67
CA GLU A 142 11.98 41.06 3.74
C GLU A 142 10.97 39.91 3.65
N ILE A 143 9.87 39.99 4.41
CA ILE A 143 8.80 38.99 4.34
C ILE A 143 8.15 38.96 2.96
N SER A 144 7.90 40.11 2.33
CA SER A 144 7.35 40.14 0.97
C SER A 144 8.25 39.40 -0.03
N LEU A 145 9.57 39.64 0.03
CA LEU A 145 10.54 38.97 -0.84
C LEU A 145 10.57 37.45 -0.60
N LEU A 146 10.48 37.02 0.66
CA LEU A 146 10.42 35.60 1.02
C LEU A 146 9.13 34.95 0.51
N LEU A 147 7.98 35.61 0.64
CA LEU A 147 6.70 35.12 0.13
C LEU A 147 6.71 35.01 -1.40
N ASP A 148 7.28 35.98 -2.11
CA ASP A 148 7.45 35.93 -3.56
C ASP A 148 8.33 34.76 -3.99
N LYS A 149 9.42 34.51 -3.26
CA LYS A 149 10.30 33.36 -3.50
C LYS A 149 9.62 32.02 -3.21
N ILE A 150 8.83 31.93 -2.15
CA ILE A 150 8.02 30.73 -1.85
C ILE A 150 7.05 30.49 -3.01
N LYS A 151 6.37 31.53 -3.46
CA LYS A 151 5.44 31.47 -4.59
C LYS A 151 6.14 30.99 -5.87
N SER A 152 7.29 31.55 -6.23
CA SER A 152 8.02 31.11 -7.43
C SER A 152 8.41 29.64 -7.34
N VAL A 153 9.00 29.21 -6.23
CA VAL A 153 9.41 27.81 -6.03
C VAL A 153 8.20 26.86 -6.05
N SER A 154 7.05 27.27 -5.50
CA SER A 154 5.83 26.44 -5.54
C SER A 154 5.25 26.29 -6.95
N LEU A 155 5.37 27.32 -7.79
CA LEU A 155 5.00 27.24 -9.21
C LEU A 155 5.96 26.31 -9.96
N ASP A 156 7.27 26.46 -9.76
CA ASP A 156 8.29 25.61 -10.38
C ASP A 156 8.07 24.13 -10.02
N LEU A 157 7.77 23.84 -8.74
CA LEU A 157 7.48 22.49 -8.28
C LEU A 157 6.25 21.92 -9.00
N LYS A 158 5.18 22.70 -9.13
CA LYS A 158 3.97 22.31 -9.85
C LYS A 158 4.26 22.01 -11.32
N GLU A 159 5.03 22.86 -12.00
CA GLU A 159 5.43 22.64 -13.39
C GLU A 159 6.24 21.35 -13.55
N ILE A 160 7.16 21.06 -12.63
CA ILE A 160 7.94 19.81 -12.62
C ILE A 160 7.01 18.60 -12.44
N GLN A 161 6.04 18.68 -11.53
CA GLN A 161 5.09 17.59 -11.31
C GLN A 161 4.21 17.34 -12.54
N GLU A 162 3.74 18.40 -13.20
CA GLU A 162 2.99 18.30 -14.45
C GLU A 162 3.86 17.70 -15.57
N ALA A 163 5.12 18.12 -15.69
CA ALA A 163 6.05 17.55 -16.66
C ALA A 163 6.33 16.06 -16.41
N ILE A 164 6.50 15.64 -15.15
CA ILE A 164 6.65 14.22 -14.78
C ILE A 164 5.37 13.45 -15.14
N PHE A 165 4.20 14.00 -14.84
CA PHE A 165 2.93 13.35 -15.12
C PHE A 165 2.70 13.16 -16.61
N GLU A 166 2.90 14.19 -17.43
CA GLU A 166 2.79 14.10 -18.88
C GLU A 166 3.90 13.21 -19.47
N GLY A 167 5.12 13.26 -18.94
CA GLY A 167 6.21 12.36 -19.33
C GLY A 167 5.87 10.89 -19.07
N ASN A 168 5.29 10.56 -17.92
CA ASN A 168 4.85 9.20 -17.59
C ASN A 168 3.73 8.71 -18.51
N LYS A 169 2.86 9.61 -19.01
CA LYS A 169 1.85 9.25 -20.02
C LYS A 169 2.45 8.92 -21.38
N LEU A 170 3.63 9.44 -21.70
CA LEU A 170 4.31 9.18 -22.98
C LEU A 170 4.99 7.80 -23.02
N VAL A 171 5.33 7.23 -21.86
CA VAL A 171 5.95 5.90 -21.74
C VAL A 171 5.25 4.81 -22.56
N PRO A 172 3.92 4.57 -22.43
CA PRO A 172 3.25 3.54 -23.22
C PRO A 172 3.29 3.78 -24.73
N TYR A 173 3.26 5.04 -25.19
CA TYR A 173 3.35 5.36 -26.62
C TYR A 173 4.77 5.14 -27.17
N ILE A 174 5.79 5.41 -26.36
CA ILE A 174 7.19 5.11 -26.71
C ILE A 174 7.38 3.59 -26.78
N ASP A 175 6.83 2.83 -25.85
CA ASP A 175 6.87 1.37 -25.87
C ASP A 175 6.15 0.80 -27.11
N GLU A 176 4.99 1.36 -27.46
CA GLU A 176 4.26 1.00 -28.69
C GLU A 176 5.09 1.33 -29.95
N ALA A 177 5.71 2.50 -30.01
CA ALA A 177 6.58 2.88 -31.12
C ALA A 177 7.80 1.94 -31.25
N ILE A 178 8.42 1.56 -30.13
CA ILE A 178 9.51 0.57 -30.10
C ILE A 178 9.02 -0.79 -30.60
N SER A 179 7.84 -1.23 -30.17
CA SER A 179 7.21 -2.47 -30.63
C SER A 179 6.99 -2.48 -32.15
N HIS A 180 6.50 -1.37 -32.70
CA HIS A 180 6.34 -1.20 -34.15
C HIS A 180 7.68 -1.19 -34.89
N LEU A 181 8.72 -0.52 -34.37
CA LEU A 181 10.05 -0.52 -34.96
C LEU A 181 10.70 -1.91 -34.96
N ASN A 182 10.61 -2.66 -33.85
CA ASN A 182 11.09 -4.04 -33.78
C ASN A 182 10.34 -4.96 -34.74
N SER A 183 9.03 -4.75 -34.88
CA SER A 183 8.22 -5.50 -35.86
C SER A 183 8.66 -5.17 -37.28
N ALA A 184 8.92 -3.90 -37.61
CA ALA A 184 9.41 -3.49 -38.92
C ALA A 184 10.82 -4.02 -39.24
N GLN A 185 11.73 -4.07 -38.24
CA GLN A 185 13.05 -4.70 -38.39
C GLN A 185 12.94 -6.20 -38.76
N ASN A 186 11.97 -6.91 -38.18
CA ASN A 186 11.72 -8.31 -38.53
C ASN A 186 11.25 -8.49 -39.98
N TRP A 187 10.49 -7.54 -40.53
CA TRP A 187 10.13 -7.53 -41.96
C TRP A 187 11.30 -7.10 -42.87
N GLY A 188 12.18 -6.20 -42.41
CA GLY A 188 13.38 -5.80 -43.15
C GLY A 188 14.44 -6.91 -43.27
N ILE A 189 14.55 -7.77 -42.25
CA ILE A 189 15.37 -9.00 -42.33
C ILE A 189 14.77 -9.98 -43.34
N TYR A 190 13.44 -10.06 -43.44
CA TYR A 190 12.76 -10.88 -44.45
C TYR A 190 12.99 -10.35 -45.87
N ASP A 191 13.08 -9.02 -46.07
CA ASP A 191 13.41 -8.41 -47.37
C ASP A 191 14.90 -8.64 -47.74
N MET A 192 15.83 -8.54 -46.78
CA MET A 192 17.25 -8.87 -46.99
C MET A 192 17.52 -10.36 -47.21
N LEU A 193 16.77 -11.26 -46.58
CA LEU A 193 16.92 -12.72 -46.77
C LEU A 193 16.09 -13.25 -47.95
N GLY A 194 14.97 -12.60 -48.27
CA GLY A 194 14.09 -12.95 -49.38
C GLY A 194 14.52 -12.39 -50.73
N GLY A 195 15.35 -11.34 -50.74
CA GLY A 195 15.83 -10.69 -51.97
C GLY A 195 16.92 -11.45 -52.74
N ASP A 196 17.75 -12.26 -52.08
CA ASP A 196 18.91 -12.90 -52.73
C ASP A 196 18.99 -14.43 -52.56
N PHE A 197 18.16 -15.04 -51.71
CA PHE A 197 18.14 -16.50 -51.53
C PHE A 197 17.28 -17.25 -52.56
N LEU A 198 16.37 -16.56 -53.26
CA LEU A 198 15.45 -17.18 -54.23
C LEU A 198 15.89 -17.08 -55.71
N VAL A 199 16.95 -16.34 -56.05
CA VAL A 199 17.31 -16.12 -57.47
C VAL A 199 18.48 -16.99 -57.97
N THR A 200 19.25 -17.66 -57.11
CA THR A 200 20.46 -18.37 -57.60
C THR A 200 20.26 -19.86 -57.93
N MET A 201 19.03 -20.42 -57.86
CA MET A 201 18.82 -21.84 -58.18
C MET A 201 17.67 -22.17 -59.15
N ALA A 202 17.37 -21.27 -60.09
CA ALA A 202 16.64 -21.61 -61.33
C ALA A 202 17.54 -21.36 -62.56
N LYS A 203 18.53 -22.25 -62.72
CA LYS A 203 19.47 -22.28 -63.85
C LYS A 203 18.76 -22.75 -65.12
N ARG A 204 18.82 -21.92 -66.18
CA ARG A 204 18.81 -22.26 -67.62
C ARG A 204 18.01 -23.50 -68.08
N SER A 205 16.94 -23.30 -68.85
CA SER A 205 16.81 -23.85 -70.21
C SER A 205 15.55 -23.35 -70.95
N LYS A 206 15.74 -23.02 -72.25
CA LYS A 206 14.74 -22.72 -73.30
C LYS A 206 14.00 -21.39 -73.22
N TRP A 207 13.73 -20.63 -74.29
CA TRP A 207 14.24 -20.45 -75.67
C TRP A 207 13.30 -19.39 -76.30
N ARG A 208 13.84 -18.52 -77.18
CA ARG A 208 13.17 -17.62 -78.16
C ARG A 208 12.43 -16.34 -77.71
N MET A 209 13.03 -15.20 -78.06
CA MET A 209 12.38 -13.99 -78.61
C MET A 209 11.80 -14.27 -80.02
N PRO A 210 10.99 -13.39 -80.69
CA PRO A 210 10.69 -11.95 -80.45
C PRO A 210 9.15 -11.67 -80.51
N GLN A 211 8.52 -10.49 -80.40
CA GLN A 211 8.69 -9.18 -81.04
C GLN A 211 7.75 -8.15 -80.37
N ASN A 212 8.14 -6.86 -80.44
CA ASN A 212 7.29 -5.64 -80.55
C ASN A 212 6.33 -5.29 -79.38
N GLN A 213 6.15 -4.06 -78.92
CA GLN A 213 6.68 -2.74 -79.30
C GLN A 213 6.26 -1.71 -78.22
N LEU A 214 7.11 -0.69 -78.03
CA LEU A 214 6.84 0.69 -77.56
C LEU A 214 6.27 0.90 -76.14
N MET A 215 7.04 1.45 -75.17
CA MET A 215 7.35 2.89 -74.94
C MET A 215 6.06 3.66 -74.54
N ILE A 216 5.93 4.34 -73.38
CA ILE A 216 6.65 5.54 -72.93
C ILE A 216 6.28 5.83 -71.45
N LEU A 217 7.27 6.30 -70.69
CA LEU A 217 7.34 7.33 -69.62
C LEU A 217 6.01 7.96 -69.09
N LYS A 218 5.89 8.53 -67.89
CA LYS A 218 6.76 9.37 -67.04
C LYS A 218 5.96 9.60 -65.73
N LEU A 219 6.57 9.44 -64.55
CA LEU A 219 6.81 10.53 -63.60
C LEU A 219 5.74 11.64 -63.56
N CYS A 220 4.89 11.59 -62.53
CA CYS A 220 4.61 12.69 -61.61
C CYS A 220 4.44 12.06 -60.22
#